data_AF-A0A099LB28-F1
#
_entry.id   AF-A0A099LB28-F1
#
_cell.length_a   1.000
_cell.length_b   1.000
_cell.length_c   1.000
_cell.angle_alpha   90.00
_cell.angle_beta   90.00
_cell.angle_gamma   90.00
#
_symmetry.space_group_name_H-M   'P 1'
#
loop_
_entity.id
_entity.type
_entity.pdbx_description
1 polymer ?
#
loop_
_entity_poly.entity_id
_entity_poly.type
_entity_poly.pdbx_seq_one_letter_code
_entity_poly.pdbx_strand_id
1 'polypeptide(L)'
;MSLKSIRKKLAKPEPSWQLCLLGLLGGTLASVFIILFRLSIESLQLLYLENIDDYTTLSEFQRLITPIIAVTLILALAWLLGFKYTRMGIPFVIHRLKVAYGSIPFKNTLTQFFGGIFALAGGFSVGREGPAVHIGAASSSFLGSKLALPHNAIRTLCACGIAAGISASFNTPLAAVIFVMEVILREYKLHIFIPVILASIIGSMMTNAVFGSFHEYEFFAYLEIDFWHYPLLIILGIFLGFLAKAFNSSLIYTIKLANNIHMAKRLFIAAILMGIIGVLVPQAMGPGLSAIDLILGENVAIWLLLSLLVAKFVATVAVLGLGIPGGIIGPTLGIGAVAGAFIAFVVSLIFPEISFTGDFALLGMAGMLAATLNAPLAALLTIIELSNQLQLALPAMVVITSAYLTSSQFLKNRSIFLQQLELQKLPYQISPVESVLQKHGVLSHMEHDYTLLQHANDEQIKYTLATQTTHQPIIVQSANEEYKLVQIDLNSHPLEGEDRAIKTTLMPAIDSQATLSEAYFALYEKREGAVFIYHKSKKKIIGLLAFDKIRLILTKGNI
;
A
#
# COMPACT_ATOMS: atom_id res chain seq x y z
N MET A 1 27.37 -10.23 -13.96
CA MET A 1 27.43 -9.29 -12.82
C MET A 1 27.21 -10.08 -11.53
N SER A 2 28.05 -9.94 -10.49
CA SER A 2 27.88 -10.75 -9.27
C SER A 2 26.72 -10.21 -8.41
N LEU A 3 26.00 -11.10 -7.69
CA LEU A 3 24.90 -10.68 -6.81
C LEU A 3 25.39 -9.68 -5.73
N LYS A 4 26.66 -9.80 -5.30
CA LYS A 4 27.28 -8.86 -4.36
C LYS A 4 27.37 -7.44 -4.93
N SER A 5 27.76 -7.27 -6.20
CA SER A 5 27.85 -5.95 -6.81
C SER A 5 26.46 -5.33 -7.01
N ILE A 6 25.45 -6.14 -7.34
CA ILE A 6 24.06 -5.69 -7.44
C ILE A 6 23.58 -5.16 -6.08
N ARG A 7 23.75 -5.92 -5.00
CA ARG A 7 23.38 -5.47 -3.65
C ARG A 7 24.07 -4.17 -3.25
N LYS A 8 25.37 -4.01 -3.54
CA LYS A 8 26.10 -2.77 -3.26
C LYS A 8 25.55 -1.59 -4.06
N LYS A 9 25.18 -1.77 -5.33
CA LYS A 9 24.58 -0.70 -6.15
C LYS A 9 23.17 -0.33 -5.66
N LEU A 10 22.35 -1.32 -5.32
CA LEU A 10 20.98 -1.12 -4.82
C LEU A 10 20.90 -0.53 -3.41
N ALA A 11 21.99 -0.61 -2.63
CA ALA A 11 22.08 0.06 -1.33
C ALA A 11 22.13 1.59 -1.46
N LYS A 12 22.46 2.13 -2.64
CA LYS A 12 22.46 3.56 -2.91
C LYS A 12 21.07 3.99 -3.42
N PRO A 13 20.51 5.13 -2.95
CA PRO A 13 19.24 5.67 -3.44
C PRO A 13 19.42 6.40 -4.79
N GLU A 14 20.02 5.73 -5.76
CA GLU A 14 20.28 6.26 -7.10
C GLU A 14 19.44 5.50 -8.14
N PRO A 15 19.01 6.15 -9.23
CA PRO A 15 18.43 5.45 -10.36
C PRO A 15 19.39 4.37 -10.85
N SER A 16 18.90 3.15 -11.04
CA SER A 16 19.72 2.04 -11.50
C SER A 16 18.90 1.10 -12.37
N TRP A 17 19.47 0.69 -13.50
CA TRP A 17 18.81 -0.23 -14.41
C TRP A 17 18.57 -1.60 -13.75
N GLN A 18 19.41 -1.99 -12.77
CA GLN A 18 19.23 -3.21 -11.99
C GLN A 18 17.94 -3.18 -11.18
N LEU A 19 17.62 -2.03 -10.57
CA LEU A 19 16.37 -1.87 -9.82
C LEU A 19 15.17 -1.86 -10.77
N CYS A 20 15.31 -1.27 -11.95
CA CYS A 20 14.30 -1.33 -13.02
C CYS A 20 14.04 -2.78 -13.47
N LEU A 21 15.09 -3.56 -13.71
CA LEU A 21 14.97 -4.96 -14.09
C LEU A 21 14.31 -5.80 -12.97
N LEU A 22 14.70 -5.58 -11.71
CA LEU A 22 14.05 -6.25 -10.58
C LEU A 22 12.60 -5.79 -10.39
N GLY A 23 12.30 -4.52 -10.66
CA GLY A 23 10.94 -3.97 -10.68
C GLY A 23 10.08 -4.64 -11.76
N LEU A 24 10.63 -4.86 -12.95
CA LEU A 24 9.99 -5.60 -14.04
C LEU A 24 9.72 -7.05 -13.64
N LEU A 25 10.71 -7.76 -13.08
CA LEU A 25 10.55 -9.15 -12.63
C LEU A 25 9.55 -9.28 -11.46
N GLY A 26 9.64 -8.37 -10.48
CA GLY A 26 8.69 -8.31 -9.36
C GLY A 26 7.28 -7.98 -9.84
N GLY A 27 7.15 -7.00 -10.74
CA GLY A 27 5.90 -6.62 -11.37
C GLY A 27 5.26 -7.79 -12.11
N THR A 28 6.04 -8.50 -12.93
CA THR A 28 5.59 -9.73 -13.63
C THR A 28 5.03 -10.75 -12.64
N LEU A 29 5.77 -11.04 -11.56
CA LEU A 29 5.33 -11.98 -10.52
C LEU A 29 4.05 -11.53 -9.83
N ALA A 30 3.96 -10.24 -9.47
CA ALA A 30 2.76 -9.65 -8.87
C ALA A 30 1.55 -9.78 -9.80
N SER A 31 1.70 -9.43 -11.07
CA SER A 31 0.65 -9.49 -12.08
C SER A 31 0.16 -10.91 -12.33
N VAL A 32 1.04 -11.92 -12.37
CA VAL A 32 0.63 -13.33 -12.43
C VAL A 32 -0.31 -13.67 -11.27
N PHE A 33 0.05 -13.33 -10.04
CA PHE A 33 -0.81 -13.62 -8.88
C PHE A 33 -2.11 -12.83 -8.89
N ILE A 34 -2.13 -11.58 -9.38
CA ILE A 34 -3.37 -10.79 -9.50
C ILE A 34 -4.29 -11.35 -10.57
N ILE A 35 -3.74 -11.77 -11.71
CA ILE A 35 -4.51 -12.42 -12.78
C ILE A 35 -5.09 -13.74 -12.26
N LEU A 36 -4.30 -14.56 -11.56
CA LEU A 36 -4.79 -15.78 -10.94
C LEU A 36 -5.88 -15.51 -9.89
N PHE A 37 -5.72 -14.46 -9.08
CA PHE A 37 -6.72 -14.03 -8.10
C PHE A 37 -8.04 -13.65 -8.81
N ARG A 38 -7.96 -12.86 -9.87
CA ARG A 38 -9.12 -12.45 -10.68
C ARG A 38 -9.81 -13.65 -11.33
N LEU A 39 -9.06 -14.51 -12.03
CA LEU A 39 -9.61 -15.72 -12.66
C LEU A 39 -10.26 -16.65 -11.63
N SER A 40 -9.72 -16.72 -10.41
CA SER A 40 -10.31 -17.54 -9.34
C SER A 40 -11.65 -16.99 -8.86
N ILE A 41 -11.81 -15.66 -8.80
CA ILE A 41 -13.10 -15.02 -8.46
C ILE A 41 -14.11 -15.30 -9.56
N GLU A 42 -13.74 -15.01 -10.82
CA GLU A 42 -14.63 -15.18 -11.98
C GLU A 42 -15.05 -16.65 -12.12
N SER A 43 -14.11 -17.60 -11.99
CA SER A 43 -14.41 -19.03 -12.05
C SER A 43 -15.35 -19.47 -10.93
N LEU A 44 -15.20 -18.95 -9.72
CA LEU A 44 -16.06 -19.29 -8.58
C LEU A 44 -17.47 -18.69 -8.76
N GLN A 45 -17.58 -17.46 -9.27
CA GLN A 45 -18.84 -16.80 -9.57
C GLN A 45 -19.63 -17.54 -10.66
N LEU A 46 -18.97 -17.94 -11.75
CA LEU A 46 -19.59 -18.67 -12.86
C LEU A 46 -20.12 -20.07 -12.51
N LEU A 47 -19.82 -20.60 -11.32
CA LEU A 47 -20.43 -21.85 -10.84
C LEU A 47 -21.90 -21.70 -10.47
N TYR A 48 -22.36 -20.49 -10.13
CA TYR A 48 -23.74 -20.26 -9.68
C TYR A 48 -24.35 -18.94 -10.18
N LEU A 49 -23.58 -18.04 -10.80
CA LEU A 49 -24.08 -16.85 -11.50
C LEU A 49 -24.07 -17.09 -13.01
N GLU A 50 -25.06 -16.53 -13.71
CA GLU A 50 -25.10 -16.52 -15.18
C GLU A 50 -24.05 -15.57 -15.76
N ASN A 51 -23.93 -14.37 -15.18
CA ASN A 51 -22.95 -13.37 -15.56
C ASN A 51 -22.07 -12.99 -14.35
N ILE A 52 -20.81 -12.66 -14.62
CA ILE A 52 -19.85 -12.21 -13.60
C ILE A 52 -20.40 -10.95 -12.92
N ASP A 53 -20.34 -10.92 -11.60
CA ASP A 53 -20.83 -9.82 -10.74
C ASP A 53 -22.34 -9.49 -10.83
N ASP A 54 -23.15 -10.32 -11.48
CA ASP A 54 -24.61 -10.16 -11.54
C ASP A 54 -25.32 -11.09 -10.56
N TYR A 55 -25.66 -10.55 -9.38
CA TYR A 55 -26.41 -11.27 -8.34
C TYR A 55 -27.93 -11.11 -8.48
N THR A 56 -28.41 -10.36 -9.47
CA THR A 56 -29.84 -10.06 -9.61
C THR A 56 -30.65 -11.28 -10.04
N THR A 57 -30.02 -12.18 -10.81
CA THR A 57 -30.58 -13.44 -11.32
C THR A 57 -30.78 -14.51 -10.23
N LEU A 58 -30.12 -14.35 -9.07
CA LEU A 58 -30.26 -15.29 -7.96
C LEU A 58 -31.60 -15.15 -7.24
N SER A 59 -32.14 -16.29 -6.80
CA SER A 59 -33.30 -16.32 -5.90
C SER A 59 -32.99 -15.63 -4.57
N GLU A 60 -34.03 -15.13 -3.89
CA GLU A 60 -33.88 -14.47 -2.59
C GLU A 60 -33.15 -15.34 -1.57
N PHE A 61 -33.44 -16.64 -1.55
CA PHE A 61 -32.77 -17.60 -0.68
C PHE A 61 -31.27 -17.73 -1.01
N GLN A 62 -30.92 -17.77 -2.31
CA GLN A 62 -29.52 -17.82 -2.73
C GLN A 62 -28.77 -16.53 -2.35
N ARG A 63 -29.37 -15.36 -2.54
CA ARG A 63 -28.76 -14.07 -2.14
C ARG A 63 -28.52 -13.98 -0.63
N LEU A 64 -29.37 -14.62 0.18
CA LEU A 64 -29.20 -14.68 1.63
C LEU A 64 -28.08 -15.66 2.05
N ILE A 65 -27.95 -16.81 1.38
CA ILE A 65 -27.04 -17.87 1.79
C ILE A 65 -25.60 -17.68 1.28
N THR A 66 -25.40 -17.05 0.12
CA THR A 66 -24.06 -16.89 -0.47
C THR A 66 -23.06 -16.14 0.42
N PRO A 67 -23.41 -15.02 1.10
CA PRO A 67 -22.47 -14.35 2.01
C PRO A 67 -22.17 -15.19 3.27
N ILE A 68 -23.11 -16.03 3.72
CA ILE A 68 -22.96 -16.92 4.88
C ILE A 68 -21.96 -18.05 4.58
N ILE A 69 -22.07 -18.65 3.38
CA ILE A 69 -21.12 -19.65 2.90
C ILE A 69 -19.72 -19.03 2.80
N ALA A 70 -19.61 -17.85 2.20
CA ALA A 70 -18.35 -17.13 2.08
C ALA A 70 -17.68 -16.88 3.44
N VAL A 71 -18.43 -16.40 4.44
CA VAL A 71 -17.89 -16.19 5.80
C VAL A 71 -17.46 -17.49 6.46
N THR A 72 -18.20 -18.59 6.24
CA THR A 72 -17.82 -19.90 6.77
C THR A 72 -16.47 -20.35 6.20
N LEU A 73 -16.24 -20.16 4.89
CA LEU A 73 -14.97 -20.46 4.24
C LEU A 73 -13.83 -19.54 4.72
N ILE A 74 -14.11 -18.23 4.90
CA ILE A 74 -13.14 -17.26 5.45
C ILE A 74 -12.72 -17.65 6.87
N LEU A 75 -13.66 -18.08 7.71
CA LEU A 75 -13.38 -18.52 9.08
C LEU A 75 -12.64 -19.86 9.12
N ALA A 76 -12.98 -20.81 8.25
CA ALA A 76 -12.25 -22.06 8.11
C ALA A 76 -10.78 -21.79 7.71
N LEU A 77 -10.56 -20.89 6.76
CA LEU A 77 -9.22 -20.45 6.37
C LEU A 77 -8.46 -19.80 7.53
N ALA A 78 -9.12 -18.92 8.29
CA ALA A 78 -8.53 -18.25 9.45
C ALA A 78 -8.18 -19.25 10.58
N TRP A 79 -8.98 -20.30 10.75
CA TRP A 79 -8.71 -21.39 11.67
C TRP A 79 -7.48 -22.22 11.24
N LEU A 80 -7.35 -22.52 9.94
CA LEU A 80 -6.20 -23.26 9.38
C LEU A 80 -4.88 -22.47 9.42
N LEU A 81 -4.90 -21.19 9.03
CA LEU A 81 -3.68 -20.37 8.93
C LEU A 81 -3.32 -19.66 10.24
N GLY A 82 -4.32 -19.39 11.07
CA GLY A 82 -4.25 -18.71 12.36
C GLY A 82 -4.82 -17.29 12.33
N PHE A 83 -5.73 -16.99 13.27
CA PHE A 83 -6.44 -15.70 13.37
C PHE A 83 -5.55 -14.45 13.47
N LYS A 84 -4.29 -14.59 13.90
CA LYS A 84 -3.33 -13.48 13.96
C LYS A 84 -2.94 -12.91 12.60
N TYR A 85 -3.16 -13.66 11.51
CA TYR A 85 -2.82 -13.28 10.14
C TYR A 85 -3.98 -12.64 9.36
N THR A 86 -5.03 -12.22 10.07
CA THR A 86 -6.24 -11.62 9.48
C THR A 86 -6.12 -10.10 9.27
N ARG A 87 -5.02 -9.47 9.73
CA ARG A 87 -4.69 -8.08 9.39
C ARG A 87 -4.13 -8.04 7.97
N MET A 88 -4.80 -7.30 7.09
CA MET A 88 -4.52 -7.34 5.65
C MET A 88 -4.98 -6.04 4.96
N GLY A 89 -4.94 -5.99 3.62
CA GLY A 89 -5.27 -4.81 2.83
C GLY A 89 -4.26 -3.66 2.90
N ILE A 90 -4.66 -2.50 2.33
CA ILE A 90 -3.82 -1.32 2.15
C ILE A 90 -3.25 -0.75 3.47
N PRO A 91 -4.03 -0.58 4.57
CA PRO A 91 -3.48 -0.12 5.84
C PRO A 91 -2.32 -0.98 6.33
N PHE A 92 -2.48 -2.31 6.26
CA PHE A 92 -1.43 -3.24 6.69
C PHE A 92 -0.17 -3.12 5.84
N VAL A 93 -0.32 -2.93 4.53
CA VAL A 93 0.81 -2.70 3.61
C VAL A 93 1.53 -1.39 3.92
N ILE A 94 0.80 -0.30 4.15
CA ILE A 94 1.39 1.00 4.55
C ILE A 94 2.19 0.85 5.85
N HIS A 95 1.62 0.18 6.85
CA HIS A 95 2.32 -0.11 8.11
C HIS A 95 3.62 -0.89 7.84
N ARG A 96 3.56 -2.00 7.09
CA ARG A 96 4.73 -2.84 6.80
C ARG A 96 5.79 -2.12 5.95
N LEU A 97 5.40 -1.19 5.08
CA LEU A 97 6.34 -0.34 4.33
C LEU A 97 7.17 0.56 5.25
N LYS A 98 6.57 1.06 6.34
CA LYS A 98 7.24 1.97 7.27
C LYS A 98 8.09 1.25 8.32
N VAL A 99 7.59 0.15 8.90
CA VAL A 99 8.29 -0.53 10.02
C VAL A 99 9.08 -1.77 9.61
N ALA A 100 8.87 -2.29 8.40
CA ALA A 100 9.48 -3.53 7.95
C ALA A 100 9.81 -3.52 6.46
N TYR A 101 10.04 -2.33 5.89
CA TYR A 101 10.52 -2.12 4.53
C TYR A 101 9.70 -2.83 3.44
N GLY A 102 8.40 -3.02 3.69
CA GLY A 102 7.48 -3.64 2.75
C GLY A 102 7.50 -5.18 2.73
N SER A 103 8.24 -5.82 3.64
CA SER A 103 8.20 -7.28 3.80
C SER A 103 6.84 -7.71 4.33
N ILE A 104 6.05 -8.44 3.54
CA ILE A 104 4.72 -8.93 3.95
C ILE A 104 4.82 -10.40 4.37
N PRO A 105 4.25 -10.81 5.53
CA PRO A 105 4.29 -12.21 5.93
C PRO A 105 3.44 -13.10 5.01
N PHE A 106 3.99 -14.24 4.59
CA PHE A 106 3.36 -15.15 3.63
C PHE A 106 1.96 -15.63 4.05
N LYS A 107 1.73 -15.91 5.33
CA LYS A 107 0.42 -16.35 5.84
C LYS A 107 -0.66 -15.25 5.74
N ASN A 108 -0.29 -13.97 5.90
CA ASN A 108 -1.22 -12.86 5.65
C ASN A 108 -1.58 -12.80 4.17
N THR A 109 -0.61 -13.02 3.28
CA THR A 109 -0.84 -13.03 1.83
C THR A 109 -1.80 -14.14 1.41
N LEU A 110 -1.64 -15.37 1.95
CA LEU A 110 -2.60 -16.46 1.71
C LEU A 110 -4.00 -16.14 2.25
N THR A 111 -4.07 -15.56 3.45
CA THR A 111 -5.35 -15.14 4.06
C THR A 111 -6.05 -14.10 3.21
N GLN A 112 -5.31 -13.13 2.66
CA GLN A 112 -5.83 -12.08 1.79
C GLN A 112 -6.25 -12.62 0.41
N PHE A 113 -5.47 -13.55 -0.15
CA PHE A 113 -5.74 -14.17 -1.46
C PHE A 113 -7.04 -14.99 -1.41
N PHE A 114 -7.11 -16.01 -0.57
CA PHE A 114 -8.30 -16.85 -0.50
C PHE A 114 -9.48 -16.14 0.18
N GLY A 115 -9.23 -15.35 1.22
CA GLY A 115 -10.29 -14.57 1.87
C GLY A 115 -10.92 -13.55 0.93
N GLY A 116 -10.11 -12.88 0.10
CA GLY A 116 -10.60 -11.96 -0.93
C GLY A 116 -11.43 -12.69 -1.99
N ILE A 117 -11.01 -13.88 -2.45
CA ILE A 117 -11.76 -14.70 -3.40
C ILE A 117 -13.14 -15.04 -2.83
N PHE A 118 -13.19 -15.57 -1.61
CA PHE A 118 -14.45 -15.96 -0.97
C PHE A 118 -15.36 -14.77 -0.71
N ALA A 119 -14.81 -13.62 -0.31
CA ALA A 119 -15.62 -12.42 -0.09
C ALA A 119 -16.22 -11.86 -1.39
N LEU A 120 -15.41 -11.73 -2.44
CA LEU A 120 -15.85 -11.19 -3.74
C LEU A 120 -16.82 -12.14 -4.45
N ALA A 121 -16.57 -13.44 -4.42
CA ALA A 121 -17.54 -14.41 -4.90
C ALA A 121 -18.78 -14.46 -3.99
N GLY A 122 -18.64 -14.29 -2.67
CA GLY A 122 -19.79 -14.24 -1.76
C GLY A 122 -20.77 -13.08 -1.98
N GLY A 123 -20.51 -12.17 -2.92
CA GLY A 123 -21.36 -11.02 -3.22
C GLY A 123 -21.26 -9.89 -2.21
N PHE A 124 -20.24 -9.90 -1.37
CA PHE A 124 -19.99 -8.79 -0.45
C PHE A 124 -19.68 -7.50 -1.22
N SER A 125 -20.20 -6.36 -0.72
CA SER A 125 -19.87 -5.03 -1.25
C SER A 125 -18.44 -4.63 -0.84
N VAL A 126 -17.47 -5.29 -1.48
CA VAL A 126 -16.03 -5.08 -1.34
C VAL A 126 -15.37 -5.08 -2.71
N GLY A 127 -14.22 -4.44 -2.83
CA GLY A 127 -13.44 -4.39 -4.06
C GLY A 127 -12.23 -5.32 -4.06
N ARG A 128 -11.64 -5.51 -5.23
CA ARG A 128 -10.46 -6.38 -5.44
C ARG A 128 -9.12 -5.68 -5.19
N GLU A 129 -9.15 -4.38 -4.96
CA GLU A 129 -7.98 -3.50 -4.97
C GLU A 129 -7.15 -3.63 -3.70
N GLY A 130 -7.82 -3.77 -2.56
CA GLY A 130 -7.17 -4.07 -1.28
C GLY A 130 -6.34 -5.35 -1.35
N PRO A 131 -6.95 -6.48 -1.79
CA PRO A 131 -6.22 -7.69 -2.14
C PRO A 131 -5.09 -7.46 -3.14
N ALA A 132 -5.35 -6.74 -4.24
CA ALA A 132 -4.37 -6.51 -5.29
C ALA A 132 -3.10 -5.80 -4.78
N VAL A 133 -3.27 -4.74 -3.99
CA VAL A 133 -2.17 -4.01 -3.34
C VAL A 133 -1.37 -4.94 -2.42
N HIS A 134 -2.05 -5.74 -1.61
CA HIS A 134 -1.39 -6.63 -0.64
C HIS A 134 -0.65 -7.79 -1.31
N ILE A 135 -1.27 -8.46 -2.26
CA ILE A 135 -0.68 -9.58 -3.00
C ILE A 135 0.48 -9.07 -3.87
N GLY A 136 0.32 -7.90 -4.51
CA GLY A 136 1.38 -7.25 -5.26
C GLY A 136 2.59 -6.89 -4.41
N ALA A 137 2.36 -6.24 -3.26
CA ALA A 137 3.39 -5.94 -2.26
C ALA A 137 4.15 -7.19 -1.81
N ALA A 138 3.41 -8.26 -1.49
CA ALA A 138 3.99 -9.52 -1.02
C ALA A 138 4.83 -10.22 -2.11
N SER A 139 4.35 -10.24 -3.35
CA SER A 139 5.01 -10.93 -4.46
C SER A 139 6.38 -10.34 -4.76
N SER A 140 6.46 -9.01 -4.94
CA SER A 140 7.72 -8.34 -5.23
C SER A 140 8.66 -8.26 -4.03
N SER A 141 8.15 -8.08 -2.81
CA SER A 141 8.99 -8.09 -1.61
C SER A 141 9.58 -9.47 -1.34
N PHE A 142 8.83 -10.56 -1.60
CA PHE A 142 9.33 -11.93 -1.52
C PHE A 142 10.51 -12.17 -2.47
N LEU A 143 10.43 -11.69 -3.71
CA LEU A 143 11.55 -11.74 -4.66
C LEU A 143 12.80 -11.04 -4.09
N GLY A 144 12.63 -9.84 -3.52
CA GLY A 144 13.71 -9.09 -2.89
C GLY A 144 14.32 -9.79 -1.67
N SER A 145 13.49 -10.37 -0.82
CA SER A 145 13.93 -11.16 0.35
C SER A 145 14.68 -12.43 -0.06
N LYS A 146 14.21 -13.16 -1.08
CA LYS A 146 14.88 -14.37 -1.59
C LYS A 146 16.27 -14.06 -2.16
N LEU A 147 16.43 -12.89 -2.78
CA LEU A 147 17.72 -12.40 -3.28
C LEU A 147 18.59 -11.75 -2.19
N ALA A 148 18.09 -11.67 -0.95
CA ALA A 148 18.68 -10.96 0.19
C ALA A 148 19.18 -9.55 -0.20
N LEU A 149 18.29 -8.77 -0.83
CA LEU A 149 18.56 -7.40 -1.23
C LEU A 149 18.54 -6.44 -0.02
N PRO A 150 19.22 -5.29 -0.11
CA PRO A 150 19.09 -4.22 0.88
C PRO A 150 17.63 -3.84 1.14
N HIS A 151 17.26 -3.57 2.38
CA HIS A 151 15.92 -3.22 2.83
C HIS A 151 15.35 -2.01 2.10
N ASN A 152 16.17 -0.99 1.82
CA ASN A 152 15.76 0.17 1.01
C ASN A 152 15.34 -0.24 -0.42
N ALA A 153 16.00 -1.25 -1.02
CA ALA A 153 15.62 -1.79 -2.32
C ALA A 153 14.37 -2.68 -2.25
N ILE A 154 14.21 -3.48 -1.19
CA ILE A 154 12.98 -4.28 -0.95
C ILE A 154 11.76 -3.37 -0.81
N ARG A 155 11.90 -2.23 -0.13
CA ARG A 155 10.84 -1.21 -0.03
C ARG A 155 10.42 -0.69 -1.40
N THR A 156 11.37 -0.41 -2.29
CA THR A 156 11.07 -0.01 -3.67
C THR A 156 10.43 -1.14 -4.47
N LEU A 157 10.88 -2.38 -4.32
CA LEU A 157 10.25 -3.53 -4.98
C LEU A 157 8.83 -3.78 -4.49
N CYS A 158 8.57 -3.61 -3.20
CA CYS A 158 7.22 -3.64 -2.64
C CYS A 158 6.32 -2.63 -3.36
N ALA A 159 6.77 -1.38 -3.52
CA ALA A 159 6.06 -0.36 -4.30
C ALA A 159 5.86 -0.74 -5.78
N CYS A 160 6.86 -1.36 -6.43
CA CYS A 160 6.74 -1.86 -7.80
C CYS A 160 5.64 -2.94 -7.91
N GLY A 161 5.60 -3.88 -6.97
CA GLY A 161 4.58 -4.92 -6.92
C GLY A 161 3.18 -4.37 -6.67
N ILE A 162 3.05 -3.33 -5.84
CA ILE A 162 1.78 -2.65 -5.62
C ILE A 162 1.28 -2.00 -6.91
N ALA A 163 2.14 -1.26 -7.62
CA ALA A 163 1.74 -0.60 -8.87
C ALA A 163 1.37 -1.63 -9.95
N ALA A 164 2.19 -2.67 -10.14
CA ALA A 164 1.87 -3.76 -11.06
C ALA A 164 0.56 -4.48 -10.69
N GLY A 165 0.28 -4.64 -9.39
CA GLY A 165 -0.94 -5.29 -8.91
C GLY A 165 -2.19 -4.44 -9.14
N ILE A 166 -2.15 -3.13 -8.87
CA ILE A 166 -3.25 -2.21 -9.18
C ILE A 166 -3.47 -2.16 -10.69
N SER A 167 -2.39 -1.99 -11.47
CA SER A 167 -2.47 -1.92 -12.93
C SER A 167 -2.99 -3.21 -13.54
N ALA A 168 -2.58 -4.38 -13.04
CA ALA A 168 -3.14 -5.66 -13.48
C ALA A 168 -4.62 -5.82 -13.07
N SER A 169 -5.04 -5.23 -11.95
CA SER A 169 -6.43 -5.30 -11.52
C SER A 169 -7.35 -4.46 -12.41
N PHE A 170 -6.95 -3.24 -12.75
CA PHE A 170 -7.83 -2.25 -13.39
C PHE A 170 -7.46 -1.87 -14.81
N ASN A 171 -6.33 -2.35 -15.31
CA ASN A 171 -5.74 -1.88 -16.56
C ASN A 171 -5.40 -0.37 -16.54
N THR A 172 -5.05 0.18 -15.36
CA THR A 172 -4.78 1.62 -15.16
C THR A 172 -3.32 1.90 -14.73
N PRO A 173 -2.36 1.88 -15.68
CA PRO A 173 -0.95 1.99 -15.33
C PRO A 173 -0.54 3.35 -14.75
N LEU A 174 -1.06 4.48 -15.24
CA LEU A 174 -0.71 5.80 -14.70
C LEU A 174 -1.37 6.04 -13.35
N ALA A 175 -2.65 5.65 -13.22
CA ALA A 175 -3.37 5.76 -11.96
C ALA A 175 -2.69 4.95 -10.86
N ALA A 176 -2.24 3.73 -11.17
CA ALA A 176 -1.50 2.88 -10.23
C ALA A 176 -0.19 3.51 -9.74
N VAL A 177 0.60 4.13 -10.65
CA VAL A 177 1.86 4.80 -10.28
C VAL A 177 1.58 5.96 -9.33
N ILE A 178 0.63 6.83 -9.69
CA ILE A 178 0.29 7.99 -8.86
C ILE A 178 -0.33 7.56 -7.53
N PHE A 179 -1.18 6.52 -7.52
CA PHE A 179 -1.71 5.96 -6.28
C PHE A 179 -0.59 5.48 -5.35
N VAL A 180 0.43 4.81 -5.86
CA VAL A 180 1.58 4.40 -5.04
C VAL A 180 2.34 5.60 -4.49
N MET A 181 2.53 6.66 -5.27
CA MET A 181 3.27 7.84 -4.81
C MET A 181 2.47 8.71 -3.83
N GLU A 182 1.19 8.92 -4.10
CA GLU A 182 0.30 9.81 -3.35
C GLU A 182 -0.29 9.15 -2.10
N VAL A 183 -0.69 7.88 -2.18
CA VAL A 183 -1.40 7.18 -1.09
C VAL A 183 -0.47 6.31 -0.27
N ILE A 184 0.39 5.52 -0.93
CA ILE A 184 1.16 4.47 -0.27
C ILE A 184 2.49 4.98 0.30
N LEU A 185 3.36 5.52 -0.56
CA LEU A 185 4.70 5.97 -0.19
C LEU A 185 4.67 7.35 0.45
N ARG A 186 3.85 8.25 -0.11
CA ARG A 186 3.75 9.68 0.24
C ARG A 186 5.09 10.40 0.08
N GLU A 187 5.86 10.02 -0.92
CA GLU A 187 7.13 10.63 -1.30
C GLU A 187 7.40 10.46 -2.80
N TYR A 188 8.01 11.47 -3.41
CA TYR A 188 8.37 11.47 -4.83
C TYR A 188 9.89 11.49 -4.98
N LYS A 189 10.48 10.39 -5.47
CA LYS A 189 11.91 10.27 -5.76
C LYS A 189 12.11 9.52 -7.06
N LEU A 190 12.94 10.07 -7.97
CA LEU A 190 13.14 9.52 -9.32
C LEU A 190 13.61 8.06 -9.31
N HIS A 191 14.50 7.70 -8.37
CA HIS A 191 15.02 6.32 -8.26
C HIS A 191 13.96 5.29 -7.85
N ILE A 192 12.81 5.71 -7.31
CA ILE A 192 11.65 4.86 -7.01
C ILE A 192 10.63 4.95 -8.16
N PHE A 193 10.44 6.15 -8.69
CA PHE A 193 9.42 6.44 -9.69
C PHE A 193 9.58 5.63 -10.98
N ILE A 194 10.78 5.58 -11.56
CA ILE A 194 11.04 4.86 -12.82
C ILE A 194 10.78 3.34 -12.72
N PRO A 195 11.32 2.59 -11.74
CA PRO A 195 11.03 1.16 -11.63
C PRO A 195 9.55 0.88 -11.33
N VAL A 196 8.87 1.77 -10.61
CA VAL A 196 7.42 1.67 -10.34
C VAL A 196 6.60 1.83 -11.63
N ILE A 197 6.94 2.78 -12.50
CA ILE A 197 6.32 2.93 -13.83
C ILE A 197 6.49 1.65 -14.64
N LEU A 198 7.71 1.13 -14.74
CA LEU A 198 7.99 -0.07 -15.52
C LEU A 198 7.19 -1.28 -15.02
N ALA A 199 7.10 -1.46 -13.70
CA ALA A 199 6.30 -2.52 -13.11
C ALA A 199 4.80 -2.35 -13.41
N SER A 200 4.31 -1.11 -13.36
CA SER A 200 2.92 -0.78 -13.71
C SER A 200 2.60 -1.11 -15.17
N ILE A 201 3.46 -0.72 -16.11
CA ILE A 201 3.31 -1.02 -17.55
C ILE A 201 3.19 -2.53 -17.78
N ILE A 202 4.06 -3.33 -17.17
CA ILE A 202 3.98 -4.79 -17.26
C ILE A 202 2.64 -5.31 -16.72
N GLY A 203 2.13 -4.74 -15.62
CA GLY A 203 0.84 -5.12 -15.07
C GLY A 203 -0.30 -4.95 -16.07
N SER A 204 -0.39 -3.78 -16.70
CA SER A 204 -1.38 -3.52 -17.76
C SER A 204 -1.16 -4.44 -18.96
N MET A 205 0.07 -4.59 -19.45
CA MET A 205 0.37 -5.47 -20.60
C MET A 205 -0.03 -6.92 -20.35
N MET A 206 0.23 -7.46 -19.15
CA MET A 206 -0.12 -8.84 -18.81
C MET A 206 -1.63 -9.03 -18.68
N THR A 207 -2.33 -8.07 -18.08
CA THR A 207 -3.80 -8.12 -18.02
C THR A 207 -4.41 -8.03 -19.41
N ASN A 208 -3.93 -7.12 -20.27
CA ASN A 208 -4.40 -7.02 -21.65
C ASN A 208 -4.14 -8.29 -22.46
N ALA A 209 -3.02 -8.99 -22.20
CA ALA A 209 -2.71 -10.26 -22.88
C ALA A 209 -3.67 -11.40 -22.50
N VAL A 210 -4.25 -11.37 -21.29
CA VAL A 210 -5.14 -12.43 -20.78
C VAL A 210 -6.61 -12.10 -21.00
N PHE A 211 -7.01 -10.87 -20.73
CA PHE A 211 -8.40 -10.42 -20.72
C PHE A 211 -8.78 -9.60 -21.96
N GLY A 212 -7.82 -9.24 -22.81
CA GLY A 212 -8.01 -8.33 -23.92
C GLY A 212 -7.89 -6.85 -23.50
N SER A 213 -7.80 -5.97 -24.49
CA SER A 213 -7.73 -4.53 -24.30
C SER A 213 -9.15 -3.94 -24.15
N PHE A 214 -9.68 -3.99 -22.92
CA PHE A 214 -10.89 -3.25 -22.56
C PHE A 214 -10.63 -2.34 -21.36
N HIS A 215 -11.28 -1.18 -21.34
CA HIS A 215 -11.36 -0.33 -20.16
C HIS A 215 -12.73 -0.55 -19.49
N GLU A 216 -12.72 -0.68 -18.16
CA GLU A 216 -13.88 -1.15 -17.38
C GLU A 216 -15.12 -0.25 -17.53
N TYR A 217 -14.95 1.02 -17.93
CA TYR A 217 -16.02 2.01 -18.08
C TYR A 217 -16.02 2.73 -19.44
N GLU A 218 -15.47 2.12 -20.48
CA GLU A 218 -15.41 2.70 -21.85
C GLU A 218 -16.80 2.92 -22.49
N PHE A 219 -17.83 2.26 -21.96
CA PHE A 219 -19.20 2.33 -22.47
C PHE A 219 -19.94 3.64 -22.15
N PHE A 220 -19.42 4.48 -21.25
CA PHE A 220 -20.04 5.79 -21.00
C PHE A 220 -19.78 6.71 -22.20
N ALA A 221 -20.83 7.23 -22.83
CA ALA A 221 -20.67 8.22 -23.89
C ALA A 221 -20.33 9.59 -23.29
N TYR A 222 -19.25 10.21 -23.78
CA TYR A 222 -18.91 11.59 -23.45
C TYR A 222 -19.93 12.55 -24.07
N LEU A 223 -20.52 13.43 -23.26
CA LEU A 223 -21.24 14.60 -23.76
C LEU A 223 -20.42 15.87 -23.48
N GLU A 224 -20.45 16.81 -24.43
CA GLU A 224 -19.78 18.09 -24.26
C GLU A 224 -20.39 18.87 -23.09
N ILE A 225 -19.57 19.14 -22.08
CA ILE A 225 -19.96 19.92 -20.90
C ILE A 225 -19.74 21.40 -21.20
N ASP A 226 -20.82 22.13 -21.50
CA ASP A 226 -20.75 23.58 -21.65
C ASP A 226 -20.33 24.30 -20.36
N PHE A 227 -19.80 25.51 -20.52
CA PHE A 227 -19.39 26.40 -19.42
C PHE A 227 -20.48 26.57 -18.34
N TRP A 228 -21.75 26.61 -18.74
CA TRP A 228 -22.89 26.79 -17.84
C TRP A 228 -23.13 25.62 -16.87
N HIS A 229 -22.56 24.45 -17.14
CA HIS A 229 -22.70 23.27 -16.28
C HIS A 229 -21.68 23.23 -15.14
N TYR A 230 -20.60 24.02 -15.20
CA TYR A 230 -19.53 24.03 -14.18
C TYR A 230 -20.02 24.35 -12.75
N PRO A 231 -20.96 25.29 -12.53
CA PRO A 231 -21.55 25.49 -11.21
C PRO A 231 -22.24 24.24 -10.63
N LEU A 232 -22.89 23.43 -11.47
CA LEU A 232 -23.52 22.18 -11.06
C LEU A 232 -22.47 21.14 -10.63
N LEU A 233 -21.33 21.11 -11.30
CA LEU A 233 -20.19 20.26 -10.92
C LEU A 233 -19.62 20.64 -9.55
N ILE A 234 -19.60 21.92 -9.20
CA ILE A 234 -19.21 22.37 -7.86
C ILE A 234 -20.21 21.86 -6.81
N ILE A 235 -21.52 21.95 -7.09
CA ILE A 235 -22.57 21.44 -6.20
C ILE A 235 -22.43 19.92 -6.01
N LEU A 236 -22.20 19.18 -7.11
CA LEU A 236 -21.92 17.75 -7.07
C LEU A 236 -20.72 17.46 -6.17
N GLY A 237 -19.60 18.16 -6.34
CA GLY A 237 -18.42 17.95 -5.52
C GLY A 237 -18.66 18.28 -4.05
N ILE A 238 -19.38 19.36 -3.72
CA ILE A 238 -19.78 19.66 -2.34
C ILE A 238 -20.59 18.50 -1.74
N PHE A 239 -21.61 18.01 -2.45
CA PHE A 239 -22.41 16.87 -2.03
C PHE A 239 -21.56 15.62 -1.79
N LEU A 240 -20.67 15.27 -2.72
CA LEU A 240 -19.75 14.14 -2.58
C LEU A 240 -18.78 14.32 -1.40
N GLY A 241 -18.36 15.54 -1.10
CA GLY A 241 -17.53 15.85 0.07
C GLY A 241 -18.23 15.54 1.39
N PHE A 242 -19.52 15.88 1.51
CA PHE A 242 -20.35 15.48 2.65
C PHE A 242 -20.53 13.96 2.71
N LEU A 243 -20.83 13.33 1.57
CA LEU A 243 -21.04 11.89 1.49
C LEU A 243 -19.78 11.10 1.87
N ALA A 244 -18.60 11.52 1.41
CA ALA A 244 -17.32 10.92 1.77
C ALA A 244 -17.00 11.07 3.26
N LYS A 245 -17.30 12.23 3.87
CA LYS A 245 -17.15 12.40 5.32
C LYS A 245 -18.08 11.46 6.08
N ALA A 246 -19.34 11.35 5.66
CA ALA A 246 -20.32 10.45 6.27
C ALA A 246 -19.85 9.00 6.15
N PHE A 247 -19.39 8.59 4.96
CA PHE A 247 -18.86 7.24 4.71
C PHE A 247 -17.67 6.91 5.62
N ASN A 248 -16.63 7.77 5.64
CA ASN A 248 -15.45 7.55 6.46
C ASN A 248 -15.80 7.48 7.95
N SER A 249 -16.65 8.40 8.43
CA SER A 249 -17.03 8.45 9.84
C SER A 249 -17.83 7.21 10.25
N SER A 250 -18.79 6.80 9.43
CA SER A 250 -19.61 5.61 9.66
C SER A 250 -18.79 4.33 9.65
N LEU A 251 -17.83 4.21 8.71
CA LEU A 251 -16.93 3.07 8.64
C LEU A 251 -16.04 2.98 9.88
N ILE A 252 -15.38 4.07 10.27
CA ILE A 252 -14.52 4.10 11.46
C ILE A 252 -15.32 3.82 12.74
N TYR A 253 -16.53 4.38 12.85
CA TYR A 253 -17.43 4.10 13.96
C TYR A 253 -17.79 2.61 14.03
N THR A 254 -18.13 2.00 12.88
CA THR A 254 -18.46 0.57 12.81
C THR A 254 -17.27 -0.31 13.21
N ILE A 255 -16.05 0.00 12.74
CA ILE A 255 -14.84 -0.73 13.16
C ILE A 255 -14.64 -0.62 14.67
N LYS A 256 -14.84 0.57 15.26
CA LYS A 256 -14.71 0.78 16.70
C LYS A 256 -15.71 -0.06 17.50
N LEU A 257 -16.97 -0.13 17.05
CA LEU A 257 -17.99 -0.95 17.68
C LEU A 257 -17.67 -2.46 17.54
N ALA A 258 -17.23 -2.86 16.35
CA ALA A 258 -16.89 -4.25 16.03
C ALA A 258 -15.64 -4.76 16.75
N ASN A 259 -14.73 -3.88 17.22
CA ASN A 259 -13.50 -4.28 17.92
C ASN A 259 -13.76 -5.04 19.23
N ASN A 260 -14.91 -4.83 19.87
CA ASN A 260 -15.29 -5.53 21.10
C ASN A 260 -16.03 -6.86 20.83
N ILE A 261 -16.32 -7.17 19.57
CA ILE A 261 -17.07 -8.35 19.16
C ILE A 261 -16.10 -9.41 18.63
N HIS A 262 -16.27 -10.66 19.05
CA HIS A 262 -15.46 -11.77 18.56
C HIS A 262 -15.51 -11.88 17.03
N MET A 263 -14.37 -12.16 16.39
CA MET A 263 -14.22 -12.13 14.92
C MET A 263 -15.29 -12.95 14.20
N ALA A 264 -15.56 -14.18 14.63
CA ALA A 264 -16.59 -15.02 14.00
C ALA A 264 -17.98 -14.37 14.04
N LYS A 265 -18.38 -13.79 15.18
CA LYS A 265 -19.70 -13.17 15.35
C LYS A 265 -19.85 -11.96 14.44
N ARG A 266 -18.85 -11.06 14.40
CA ARG A 266 -18.91 -9.87 13.54
C ARG A 266 -18.96 -10.24 12.05
N LEU A 267 -18.24 -11.27 11.59
CA LEU A 267 -18.29 -11.68 10.19
C LEU A 267 -19.66 -12.29 9.84
N PHE A 268 -20.26 -13.10 10.71
CA PHE A 268 -21.62 -13.60 10.47
C PHE A 268 -22.68 -12.48 10.48
N ILE A 269 -22.53 -11.48 11.36
CA ILE A 269 -23.39 -10.28 11.32
C ILE A 269 -23.25 -9.59 9.95
N ALA A 270 -22.03 -9.46 9.42
CA ALA A 270 -21.80 -8.88 8.11
C ALA A 270 -22.47 -9.68 6.99
N ALA A 271 -22.37 -11.02 7.03
CA ALA A 271 -23.02 -11.91 6.07
C ALA A 271 -24.55 -11.77 6.10
N ILE A 272 -25.15 -11.75 7.28
CA ILE A 272 -26.61 -11.61 7.45
C ILE A 272 -27.06 -10.25 6.93
N LEU A 273 -26.38 -9.16 7.32
CA LEU A 273 -26.71 -7.82 6.83
C LEU A 273 -26.57 -7.72 5.31
N MET A 274 -25.50 -8.28 4.75
CA MET A 274 -25.28 -8.31 3.30
C MET A 274 -26.38 -9.11 2.59
N GLY A 275 -26.75 -10.28 3.12
CA GLY A 275 -27.80 -11.11 2.55
C GLY A 275 -29.18 -10.45 2.60
N ILE A 276 -29.53 -9.78 3.71
CA ILE A 276 -30.76 -9.00 3.82
C ILE A 276 -30.78 -7.87 2.79
N ILE A 277 -29.68 -7.12 2.67
CA ILE A 277 -29.56 -6.05 1.67
C ILE A 277 -29.64 -6.63 0.26
N GLY A 278 -29.02 -7.78 -0.01
CA GLY A 278 -29.09 -8.46 -1.30
C GLY A 278 -30.50 -8.92 -1.67
N VAL A 279 -31.32 -9.32 -0.69
CA VAL A 279 -32.74 -9.65 -0.94
C VAL A 279 -33.54 -8.40 -1.29
N LEU A 280 -33.32 -7.28 -0.59
CA LEU A 280 -34.07 -6.04 -0.78
C LEU A 280 -33.63 -5.23 -2.02
N VAL A 281 -32.32 -5.14 -2.23
CA VAL A 281 -31.67 -4.35 -3.29
C VAL A 281 -30.50 -5.18 -3.85
N PRO A 282 -30.77 -6.13 -4.77
CA PRO A 282 -29.75 -7.04 -5.30
C PRO A 282 -28.57 -6.32 -5.97
N GLN A 283 -28.81 -5.16 -6.59
CA GLN A 283 -27.80 -4.36 -7.27
C GLN A 283 -26.78 -3.72 -6.32
N ALA A 284 -27.04 -3.72 -5.01
CA ALA A 284 -26.08 -3.28 -4.01
C ALA A 284 -24.96 -4.30 -3.76
N MET A 285 -25.18 -5.58 -4.13
CA MET A 285 -24.18 -6.65 -4.01
C MET A 285 -22.96 -6.41 -4.92
N GLY A 286 -21.84 -7.02 -4.55
CA GLY A 286 -20.60 -6.96 -5.32
C GLY A 286 -19.88 -5.59 -5.32
N PRO A 287 -18.69 -5.51 -5.96
CA PRO A 287 -17.86 -4.32 -6.07
C PRO A 287 -18.57 -3.11 -6.66
N GLY A 288 -19.51 -3.29 -7.60
CA GLY A 288 -20.30 -2.18 -8.12
C GLY A 288 -20.73 -2.24 -9.58
N LEU A 289 -20.36 -3.27 -10.37
CA LEU A 289 -20.74 -3.29 -11.79
C LEU A 289 -22.26 -3.36 -11.97
N SER A 290 -22.95 -4.22 -11.23
CA SER A 290 -24.42 -4.29 -11.21
C SER A 290 -25.11 -2.94 -10.94
N ALA A 291 -24.50 -2.08 -10.13
CA ALA A 291 -25.04 -0.75 -9.85
C ALA A 291 -24.84 0.21 -11.03
N ILE A 292 -23.76 0.04 -11.78
CA ILE A 292 -23.44 0.82 -12.97
C ILE A 292 -24.31 0.39 -14.14
N ASP A 293 -24.53 -0.91 -14.34
CA ASP A 293 -25.43 -1.43 -15.38
C ASP A 293 -26.85 -0.87 -15.23
N LEU A 294 -27.32 -0.75 -13.98
CA LEU A 294 -28.61 -0.12 -13.68
C LEU A 294 -28.64 1.37 -14.06
N ILE A 295 -27.55 2.11 -13.86
CA ILE A 295 -27.45 3.54 -14.22
C ILE A 295 -27.52 3.73 -15.74
N LEU A 296 -26.99 2.78 -16.52
CA LEU A 296 -27.02 2.80 -17.98
C LEU A 296 -28.39 2.41 -18.56
N GLY A 297 -29.26 1.81 -17.75
CA GLY A 297 -30.61 1.44 -18.18
C GLY A 297 -31.47 2.66 -18.51
N GLU A 298 -32.35 2.52 -19.50
CA GLU A 298 -33.34 3.55 -19.80
C GLU A 298 -34.39 3.65 -18.69
N ASN A 299 -34.80 4.88 -18.32
CA ASN A 299 -35.88 5.17 -17.36
C ASN A 299 -35.67 4.64 -15.93
N VAL A 300 -34.51 4.90 -15.33
CA VAL A 300 -34.27 4.59 -13.93
C VAL A 300 -35.11 5.48 -13.00
N ALA A 301 -35.96 4.87 -12.17
CA ALA A 301 -36.73 5.60 -11.17
C ALA A 301 -35.80 6.20 -10.09
N ILE A 302 -36.00 7.49 -9.75
CA ILE A 302 -35.23 8.17 -8.69
C ILE A 302 -35.25 7.41 -7.36
N TRP A 303 -36.38 6.81 -7.01
CA TRP A 303 -36.52 6.01 -5.79
C TRP A 303 -35.62 4.77 -5.79
N LEU A 304 -35.42 4.16 -6.96
CA LEU A 304 -34.50 3.03 -7.12
C LEU A 304 -33.06 3.48 -6.93
N LEU A 305 -32.63 4.59 -7.56
CA LEU A 305 -31.28 5.16 -7.37
C LEU A 305 -31.01 5.53 -5.91
N LEU A 306 -31.98 6.19 -5.25
CA LEU A 306 -31.85 6.55 -3.84
C LEU A 306 -31.76 5.30 -2.95
N SER A 307 -32.61 4.30 -3.20
CA SER A 307 -32.56 3.03 -2.46
C SER A 307 -31.23 2.31 -2.66
N LEU A 308 -30.69 2.31 -3.88
CA LEU A 308 -29.41 1.71 -4.23
C LEU A 308 -28.24 2.44 -3.57
N LEU A 309 -28.26 3.78 -3.57
CA LEU A 309 -27.25 4.60 -2.92
C LEU A 309 -27.18 4.28 -1.42
N VAL A 310 -28.33 4.28 -0.75
CA VAL A 310 -28.42 3.98 0.69
C VAL A 310 -28.03 2.53 0.96
N ALA A 311 -28.55 1.57 0.20
CA ALA A 311 -28.25 0.16 0.36
C ALA A 311 -26.76 -0.12 0.18
N LYS A 312 -26.13 0.40 -0.88
CA LYS A 312 -24.70 0.18 -1.16
C LYS A 312 -23.82 0.89 -0.13
N PHE A 313 -24.18 2.09 0.31
CA PHE A 313 -23.50 2.78 1.40
C PHE A 313 -23.52 1.96 2.70
N VAL A 314 -24.71 1.52 3.14
CA VAL A 314 -24.88 0.75 4.38
C VAL A 314 -24.20 -0.62 4.28
N ALA A 315 -24.38 -1.33 3.17
CA ALA A 315 -23.73 -2.62 2.92
C ALA A 315 -22.22 -2.50 3.03
N THR A 316 -21.62 -1.54 2.32
CA THR A 316 -20.17 -1.35 2.31
C THR A 316 -19.63 -1.00 3.69
N VAL A 317 -20.29 -0.08 4.41
CA VAL A 317 -19.91 0.30 5.77
C VAL A 317 -19.99 -0.89 6.73
N ALA A 318 -21.07 -1.67 6.67
CA ALA A 318 -21.26 -2.84 7.52
C ALA A 318 -20.20 -3.91 7.23
N VAL A 319 -20.04 -4.28 5.96
CA VAL A 319 -19.17 -5.37 5.51
C VAL A 319 -17.69 -5.07 5.80
N LEU A 320 -17.20 -3.90 5.39
CA LEU A 320 -15.81 -3.50 5.67
C LEU A 320 -15.60 -3.21 7.16
N GLY A 321 -16.58 -2.59 7.82
CA GLY A 321 -16.50 -2.24 9.23
C GLY A 321 -16.46 -3.44 10.16
N LEU A 322 -17.17 -4.51 9.80
CA LEU A 322 -17.17 -5.79 10.53
C LEU A 322 -15.97 -6.69 10.15
N GLY A 323 -15.16 -6.29 9.18
CA GLY A 323 -13.85 -6.87 8.89
C GLY A 323 -13.84 -7.99 7.84
N ILE A 324 -14.79 -7.97 6.89
CA ILE A 324 -14.74 -8.86 5.73
C ILE A 324 -13.51 -8.53 4.87
N PRO A 325 -12.71 -9.52 4.43
CA PRO A 325 -11.58 -9.31 3.52
C PRO A 325 -12.00 -8.61 2.24
N GLY A 326 -11.39 -7.47 1.93
CA GLY A 326 -11.65 -6.79 0.67
C GLY A 326 -11.07 -5.37 0.59
N GLY A 327 -11.22 -4.77 -0.58
CA GLY A 327 -10.86 -3.39 -0.88
C GLY A 327 -12.03 -2.43 -0.66
N ILE A 328 -11.70 -1.17 -0.37
CA ILE A 328 -12.68 -0.08 -0.24
C ILE A 328 -12.89 0.69 -1.55
N ILE A 329 -11.94 0.58 -2.49
CA ILE A 329 -11.88 1.44 -3.68
C ILE A 329 -13.04 1.14 -4.63
N GLY A 330 -13.26 -0.12 -5.02
CA GLY A 330 -14.38 -0.51 -5.89
C GLY A 330 -15.74 -0.02 -5.37
N PRO A 331 -16.15 -0.35 -4.13
CA PRO A 331 -17.41 0.13 -3.56
C PRO A 331 -17.50 1.66 -3.46
N THR A 332 -16.39 2.35 -3.21
CA THR A 332 -16.35 3.83 -3.17
C THR A 332 -16.61 4.42 -4.56
N LEU A 333 -16.05 3.81 -5.62
CA LEU A 333 -16.39 4.16 -7.00
C LEU A 333 -17.88 3.90 -7.26
N GLY A 334 -18.40 2.73 -6.89
CA GLY A 334 -19.82 2.41 -7.07
C GLY A 334 -20.76 3.39 -6.34
N ILE A 335 -20.47 3.76 -5.09
CA ILE A 335 -21.22 4.78 -4.34
C ILE A 335 -21.14 6.13 -5.04
N GLY A 336 -19.94 6.52 -5.52
CA GLY A 336 -19.74 7.75 -6.28
C GLY A 336 -20.52 7.79 -7.58
N ALA A 337 -20.57 6.67 -8.32
CA ALA A 337 -21.31 6.53 -9.56
C ALA A 337 -22.81 6.76 -9.36
N VAL A 338 -23.39 6.05 -8.37
CA VAL A 338 -24.82 6.18 -8.04
C VAL A 338 -25.14 7.59 -7.51
N ALA A 339 -24.26 8.17 -6.68
CA ALA A 339 -24.41 9.54 -6.20
C ALA A 339 -24.36 10.56 -7.34
N GLY A 340 -23.45 10.37 -8.30
CA GLY A 340 -23.35 11.17 -9.51
C GLY A 340 -24.61 11.10 -10.36
N ALA A 341 -25.06 9.88 -10.68
CA ALA A 341 -26.30 9.63 -11.42
C ALA A 341 -27.54 10.22 -10.72
N PHE A 342 -27.59 10.14 -9.39
CA PHE A 342 -28.66 10.76 -8.60
C PHE A 342 -28.69 12.29 -8.77
N ILE A 343 -27.54 12.95 -8.70
CA ILE A 343 -27.45 14.40 -8.94
C ILE A 343 -27.79 14.74 -10.39
N ALA A 344 -27.35 13.92 -11.35
CA ALA A 344 -27.71 14.10 -12.76
C ALA A 344 -29.24 14.08 -12.97
N PHE A 345 -29.93 13.13 -12.33
CA PHE A 345 -31.38 13.07 -12.38
C PHE A 345 -32.03 14.33 -11.79
N VAL A 346 -31.56 14.81 -10.63
CA VAL A 346 -32.07 16.05 -10.01
C VAL A 346 -31.86 17.24 -10.94
N VAL A 347 -30.71 17.32 -11.61
CA VAL A 347 -30.41 18.34 -12.61
C VAL A 347 -31.35 18.24 -13.81
N SER A 348 -31.67 17.04 -14.30
CA SER A 348 -32.58 16.85 -15.43
C SER A 348 -34.02 17.29 -15.15
N LEU A 349 -34.44 17.35 -13.87
CA LEU A 349 -35.73 17.93 -13.50
C LEU A 349 -35.79 19.44 -13.73
N ILE A 350 -34.64 20.11 -13.69
CA ILE A 350 -34.49 21.56 -13.88
C ILE A 350 -34.14 21.87 -15.33
N PHE A 351 -33.34 21.01 -15.97
CA PHE A 351 -32.88 21.13 -17.35
C PHE A 351 -33.23 19.86 -18.14
N PRO A 352 -34.48 19.72 -18.63
CA PRO A 352 -34.98 18.49 -19.26
C PRO A 352 -34.32 18.13 -20.59
N GLU A 353 -33.69 19.12 -21.25
CA GLU A 353 -33.05 18.94 -22.55
C GLU A 353 -31.71 18.18 -22.49
N ILE A 354 -31.24 17.81 -21.27
CA ILE A 354 -29.88 17.33 -21.10
C ILE A 354 -29.79 16.03 -20.29
N SER A 355 -29.26 14.98 -20.93
CA SER A 355 -29.04 13.66 -20.34
C SER A 355 -27.55 13.41 -20.10
N PHE A 356 -27.01 13.94 -19.00
CA PHE A 356 -25.59 13.78 -18.61
C PHE A 356 -25.35 12.61 -17.62
N THR A 357 -26.23 11.62 -17.57
CA THR A 357 -26.21 10.59 -16.52
C THR A 357 -24.87 9.85 -16.44
N GLY A 358 -24.24 9.56 -17.59
CA GLY A 358 -22.94 8.89 -17.66
C GLY A 358 -21.77 9.74 -17.15
N ASP A 359 -21.63 10.97 -17.64
CA ASP A 359 -20.56 11.88 -17.22
C ASP A 359 -20.63 12.19 -15.73
N PHE A 360 -21.83 12.48 -15.21
CA PHE A 360 -22.01 12.74 -13.78
C PHE A 360 -21.69 11.52 -12.92
N ALA A 361 -21.98 10.29 -13.40
CA ALA A 361 -21.57 9.08 -12.71
C ALA A 361 -20.04 8.98 -12.62
N LEU A 362 -19.32 9.16 -13.73
CA LEU A 362 -17.84 9.14 -13.75
C LEU A 362 -17.22 10.25 -12.89
N LEU A 363 -17.76 11.46 -12.96
CA LEU A 363 -17.35 12.58 -12.10
C LEU A 363 -17.66 12.32 -10.62
N GLY A 364 -18.79 11.66 -10.35
CA GLY A 364 -19.19 11.15 -9.05
C GLY A 364 -18.19 10.16 -8.46
N MET A 365 -17.76 9.18 -9.27
CA MET A 365 -16.71 8.24 -8.92
C MET A 365 -15.41 8.98 -8.56
N ALA A 366 -14.99 9.95 -9.37
CA ALA A 366 -13.77 10.71 -9.19
C ALA A 366 -13.78 11.52 -7.87
N GLY A 367 -14.85 12.29 -7.65
CA GLY A 367 -15.03 13.12 -6.47
C GLY A 367 -15.12 12.31 -5.18
N MET A 368 -15.89 11.22 -5.19
CA MET A 368 -16.03 10.33 -4.04
C MET A 368 -14.70 9.66 -3.69
N LEU A 369 -13.96 9.15 -4.68
CA LEU A 369 -12.66 8.52 -4.48
C LEU A 369 -11.64 9.52 -3.90
N ALA A 370 -11.56 10.72 -4.49
CA ALA A 370 -10.64 11.78 -4.05
C ALA A 370 -10.90 12.20 -2.59
N ALA A 371 -12.17 12.44 -2.24
CA ALA A 371 -12.58 12.91 -0.91
C ALA A 371 -12.47 11.81 0.18
N THR A 372 -12.66 10.54 -0.20
CA THR A 372 -12.56 9.40 0.72
C THR A 372 -11.10 9.08 1.06
N LEU A 373 -10.23 9.08 0.04
CA LEU A 373 -8.83 8.70 0.16
C LEU A 373 -7.90 9.87 0.50
N ASN A 374 -8.35 11.12 0.33
CA ASN A 374 -7.51 12.32 0.26
C ASN A 374 -6.40 12.18 -0.80
N ALA A 375 -6.76 11.71 -2.01
CA ALA A 375 -5.83 11.47 -3.11
C ALA A 375 -6.37 12.01 -4.46
N PRO A 376 -6.35 13.35 -4.66
CA PRO A 376 -6.91 13.98 -5.85
C PRO A 376 -6.30 13.49 -7.18
N LEU A 377 -4.98 13.33 -7.27
CA LEU A 377 -4.33 12.98 -8.55
C LEU A 377 -4.58 11.52 -8.92
N ALA A 378 -4.50 10.62 -7.93
CA ALA A 378 -4.83 9.22 -8.11
C ALA A 378 -6.28 9.05 -8.57
N ALA A 379 -7.23 9.77 -7.97
CA ALA A 379 -8.63 9.69 -8.35
C ALA A 379 -8.89 10.20 -9.78
N LEU A 380 -8.29 11.35 -10.15
CA LEU A 380 -8.38 11.92 -11.49
C LEU A 380 -7.91 10.93 -12.56
N LEU A 381 -6.69 10.40 -12.40
CA LEU A 381 -6.11 9.48 -13.37
C LEU A 381 -6.84 8.14 -13.41
N THR A 382 -7.35 7.67 -12.27
CA THR A 382 -8.16 6.45 -12.22
C THR A 382 -9.38 6.56 -13.13
N ILE A 383 -10.13 7.65 -13.04
CA ILE A 383 -11.34 7.81 -13.86
C ILE A 383 -11.02 8.04 -15.33
N ILE A 384 -9.99 8.84 -15.64
CA ILE A 384 -9.55 9.05 -17.03
C ILE A 384 -9.15 7.73 -17.68
N GLU A 385 -8.34 6.90 -17.00
CA GLU A 385 -7.90 5.63 -17.58
C GLU A 385 -9.01 4.58 -17.61
N LEU A 386 -9.90 4.51 -16.61
CA LEU A 386 -11.01 3.54 -16.62
C LEU A 386 -12.08 3.86 -17.67
N SER A 387 -12.29 5.15 -17.97
CA SER A 387 -13.26 5.61 -18.97
C SER A 387 -12.65 5.78 -20.37
N ASN A 388 -11.33 5.80 -20.49
CA ASN A 388 -10.60 6.13 -21.72
C ASN A 388 -10.94 7.53 -22.28
N GLN A 389 -11.29 8.49 -21.41
CA GLN A 389 -11.76 9.83 -21.80
C GLN A 389 -10.91 10.93 -21.17
N LEU A 390 -9.95 11.44 -21.94
CA LEU A 390 -9.11 12.57 -21.52
C LEU A 390 -9.89 13.88 -21.38
N GLN A 391 -11.01 14.02 -22.09
CA GLN A 391 -11.87 15.21 -22.07
C GLN A 391 -12.50 15.44 -20.69
N LEU A 392 -12.70 14.38 -19.89
CA LEU A 392 -13.24 14.47 -18.54
C LEU A 392 -12.27 15.10 -17.53
N ALA A 393 -10.99 15.29 -17.88
CA ALA A 393 -9.98 15.76 -16.94
C ALA A 393 -10.34 17.09 -16.27
N LEU A 394 -10.77 18.08 -17.05
CA LEU A 394 -11.09 19.41 -16.53
C LEU A 394 -12.37 19.40 -15.66
N PRO A 395 -13.51 18.86 -16.10
CA PRO A 395 -14.69 18.65 -15.25
C PRO A 395 -14.39 17.87 -13.96
N ALA A 396 -13.60 16.79 -14.06
CA ALA A 396 -13.22 15.97 -12.92
C ALA A 396 -12.39 16.76 -11.92
N MET A 397 -11.44 17.61 -12.36
CA MET A 397 -10.68 18.47 -11.45
C MET A 397 -11.58 19.41 -10.65
N VAL A 398 -12.64 19.96 -11.24
CA VAL A 398 -13.60 20.83 -10.53
C VAL A 398 -14.36 20.06 -9.45
N VAL A 399 -14.88 18.89 -9.79
CA VAL A 399 -15.61 18.02 -8.84
C VAL A 399 -14.68 17.52 -7.73
N ILE A 400 -13.47 17.05 -8.08
CA ILE A 400 -12.47 16.55 -7.15
C ILE A 400 -12.03 17.63 -6.17
N THR A 401 -11.73 18.84 -6.65
CA THR A 401 -11.25 19.92 -5.77
C THR A 401 -12.34 20.40 -4.82
N SER A 402 -13.57 20.58 -5.31
CA SER A 402 -14.71 20.96 -4.46
C SER A 402 -15.07 19.86 -3.43
N ALA A 403 -15.03 18.58 -3.81
CA ALA A 403 -15.22 17.46 -2.90
C ALA A 403 -14.10 17.34 -1.85
N TYR A 404 -12.85 17.52 -2.27
CA TYR A 404 -11.68 17.51 -1.38
C TYR A 404 -11.70 18.68 -0.39
N LEU A 405 -12.01 19.89 -0.84
CA LEU A 405 -12.11 21.07 0.04
C LEU A 405 -13.23 20.89 1.07
N THR A 406 -14.40 20.45 0.62
CA THR A 406 -15.55 20.19 1.51
C THR A 406 -15.21 19.14 2.56
N SER A 407 -14.75 17.96 2.12
CA SER A 407 -14.44 16.86 3.03
C SER A 407 -13.24 17.17 3.93
N SER A 408 -12.10 17.57 3.38
CA SER A 408 -10.84 17.68 4.11
C SER A 408 -10.70 18.98 4.88
N GLN A 409 -11.12 20.13 4.33
CA GLN A 409 -10.91 21.43 4.97
C GLN A 409 -12.09 21.80 5.87
N PHE A 410 -13.31 21.74 5.36
CA PHE A 410 -14.49 22.14 6.13
C PHE A 410 -14.92 21.07 7.14
N LEU A 411 -14.93 19.80 6.74
CA LEU A 411 -15.39 18.69 7.59
C LEU A 411 -14.24 17.96 8.32
N LYS A 412 -12.99 18.41 8.13
CA LYS A 412 -11.78 17.85 8.75
C LYS A 412 -11.64 16.33 8.54
N ASN A 413 -12.08 15.84 7.37
CA ASN A 413 -11.92 14.44 6.98
C ASN A 413 -10.44 14.16 6.66
N ARG A 414 -9.93 13.02 7.12
CA ARG A 414 -8.60 12.51 6.74
C ARG A 414 -8.76 11.32 5.82
N SER A 415 -7.68 10.92 5.14
CA SER A 415 -7.64 9.67 4.39
C SER A 415 -8.14 8.49 5.24
N ILE A 416 -9.08 7.71 4.70
CA ILE A 416 -9.64 6.56 5.41
C ILE A 416 -8.56 5.56 5.85
N PHE A 417 -7.50 5.37 5.06
CA PHE A 417 -6.41 4.46 5.42
C PHE A 417 -5.63 4.95 6.65
N LEU A 418 -5.42 6.27 6.78
CA LEU A 418 -4.77 6.85 7.96
C LEU A 418 -5.67 6.71 9.20
N GLN A 419 -6.97 6.97 9.05
CA GLN A 419 -7.93 6.78 10.15
C GLN A 419 -7.97 5.31 10.62
N GLN A 420 -7.93 4.34 9.69
CA GLN A 420 -7.86 2.92 10.02
C GLN A 420 -6.56 2.54 10.73
N LEU A 421 -5.41 3.05 10.28
CA LEU A 421 -4.11 2.85 10.92
C LEU A 421 -4.10 3.37 12.37
N GLU A 422 -4.61 4.59 12.58
CA GLU A 422 -4.72 5.20 13.91
C GLU A 422 -5.63 4.39 14.84
N LEU A 423 -6.81 4.00 14.36
CA LEU A 423 -7.76 3.20 15.13
C LEU A 423 -7.19 1.81 15.50
N GLN A 424 -6.45 1.19 14.59
CA GLN A 424 -5.82 -0.13 14.80
C GLN A 424 -4.49 -0.04 15.58
N LYS A 425 -4.04 1.17 15.94
CA LYS A 425 -2.75 1.43 16.61
C LYS A 425 -1.57 0.84 15.83
N LEU A 426 -1.62 0.93 14.50
CA LEU A 426 -0.54 0.49 13.63
C LEU A 426 0.39 1.67 13.34
N PRO A 427 1.66 1.64 13.78
CA PRO A 427 2.61 2.72 13.56
C PRO A 427 2.89 2.92 12.06
N TYR A 428 2.69 4.15 11.59
CA TYR A 428 2.97 4.54 10.19
C TYR A 428 3.79 5.83 10.08
N GLN A 429 3.97 6.53 11.20
CA GLN A 429 4.78 7.74 11.30
C GLN A 429 6.17 7.36 11.80
N ILE A 430 7.19 7.85 11.11
CA ILE A 430 8.61 7.67 11.47
C ILE A 430 9.24 9.05 11.63
N SER A 431 10.31 9.13 12.41
CA SER A 431 11.01 10.41 12.61
C SER A 431 11.62 10.92 11.30
N PRO A 432 11.84 12.25 11.13
CA PRO A 432 12.52 12.78 9.95
C PRO A 432 13.90 12.16 9.71
N VAL A 433 14.65 11.92 10.80
CA VAL A 433 15.97 11.25 10.76
C VAL A 433 15.85 9.84 10.20
N GLU A 434 14.90 9.06 10.72
CA GLU A 434 14.65 7.70 10.23
C GLU A 434 14.22 7.70 8.76
N SER A 435 13.33 8.61 8.36
CA SER A 435 12.86 8.73 6.96
C SER A 435 14.01 8.97 5.98
N VAL A 436 14.99 9.78 6.38
CA VAL A 436 16.18 10.06 5.59
C VAL A 436 17.12 8.86 5.54
N LEU A 437 17.42 8.27 6.70
CA LEU A 437 18.40 7.18 6.80
C LEU A 437 17.91 5.84 6.25
N GLN A 438 16.60 5.56 6.29
CA GLN A 438 16.01 4.34 5.71
C GLN A 438 16.20 4.24 4.19
N LYS A 439 16.56 5.34 3.51
CA LYS A 439 16.76 5.38 2.05
C LYS A 439 18.10 4.79 1.63
N HIS A 440 19.07 4.77 2.54
CA HIS A 440 20.42 4.27 2.29
C HIS A 440 20.62 2.93 2.98
N GLY A 441 21.08 1.93 2.24
CA GLY A 441 21.55 0.66 2.80
C GLY A 441 22.94 0.82 3.42
N VAL A 442 23.27 0.06 4.46
CA VAL A 442 24.58 0.12 5.13
C VAL A 442 25.74 -0.18 4.17
N LEU A 443 25.52 -1.03 3.16
CA LEU A 443 26.51 -1.37 2.13
C LEU A 443 26.97 -0.18 1.27
N SER A 444 26.20 0.92 1.26
CA SER A 444 26.54 2.10 0.46
C SER A 444 27.62 2.98 1.11
N HIS A 445 27.69 3.00 2.44
CA HIS A 445 28.60 3.87 3.21
C HIS A 445 29.58 3.12 4.11
N MET A 446 29.49 1.78 4.17
CA MET A 446 30.42 0.97 4.97
C MET A 446 31.87 1.18 4.58
N GLU A 447 32.74 1.09 5.57
CA GLU A 447 34.19 1.18 5.44
C GLU A 447 34.80 -0.21 5.40
N HIS A 448 35.79 -0.37 4.52
CA HIS A 448 36.57 -1.60 4.38
C HIS A 448 37.99 -1.44 4.91
N ASP A 449 38.40 -0.22 5.21
CA ASP A 449 39.74 0.11 5.62
C ASP A 449 39.82 0.07 7.15
N TYR A 450 40.20 -1.09 7.69
CA TYR A 450 40.31 -1.34 9.12
C TYR A 450 41.35 -2.42 9.39
N THR A 451 42.00 -2.33 10.54
CA THR A 451 42.94 -3.35 11.01
C THR A 451 42.21 -4.32 11.92
N LEU A 452 42.16 -5.61 11.55
CA LEU A 452 41.55 -6.65 12.36
C LEU A 452 42.62 -7.43 13.13
N LEU A 453 42.56 -7.36 14.45
CA LEU A 453 43.40 -8.13 15.37
C LEU A 453 42.59 -9.31 15.94
N GLN A 454 43.04 -10.54 15.70
CA GLN A 454 42.39 -11.75 16.22
C GLN A 454 42.99 -12.14 17.57
N HIS A 455 42.15 -12.24 18.61
CA HIS A 455 42.56 -12.68 19.95
C HIS A 455 43.77 -11.91 20.51
N ALA A 456 43.85 -10.61 20.23
CA ALA A 456 45.01 -9.81 20.60
C ALA A 456 44.98 -9.38 22.08
N ASN A 457 46.16 -9.42 22.69
CA ASN A 457 46.39 -8.90 24.04
C ASN A 457 46.58 -7.38 24.04
N ASP A 458 46.42 -6.72 25.19
CA ASP A 458 46.53 -5.27 25.33
C ASP A 458 47.86 -4.70 24.80
N GLU A 459 48.97 -5.42 24.97
CA GLU A 459 50.28 -5.03 24.42
C GLU A 459 50.30 -5.00 22.88
N GLN A 460 49.66 -5.98 22.22
CA GLN A 460 49.58 -6.02 20.76
C GLN A 460 48.69 -4.90 20.22
N ILE A 461 47.63 -4.56 20.96
CA ILE A 461 46.76 -3.43 20.63
C ILE A 461 47.54 -2.13 20.74
N LYS A 462 48.29 -1.92 21.84
CA LYS A 462 49.15 -0.73 22.02
C LYS A 462 50.23 -0.62 20.95
N TYR A 463 50.91 -1.71 20.63
CA TYR A 463 51.92 -1.75 19.58
C TYR A 463 51.33 -1.34 18.22
N THR A 464 50.16 -1.90 17.88
CA THR A 464 49.47 -1.57 16.63
C THR A 464 49.04 -0.11 16.59
N LEU A 465 48.53 0.44 17.70
CA LEU A 465 48.19 1.86 17.83
C LEU A 465 49.40 2.79 17.67
N ALA A 466 50.56 2.41 18.24
CA ALA A 466 51.78 3.21 18.19
C ALA A 466 52.49 3.16 16.83
N THR A 467 52.38 2.03 16.12
CA THR A 467 53.01 1.81 14.80
C THR A 467 52.12 2.22 13.63
N GLN A 468 50.83 2.51 13.87
CA GLN A 468 49.92 2.95 12.82
C GLN A 468 50.28 4.36 12.33
N THR A 469 50.62 4.45 11.05
CA THR A 469 50.84 5.73 10.35
C THR A 469 49.56 6.33 9.78
N THR A 470 48.47 5.55 9.73
CA THR A 470 47.16 5.93 9.18
C THR A 470 46.08 5.85 10.24
N HIS A 471 45.12 6.78 10.20
CA HIS A 471 43.97 6.85 11.12
C HIS A 471 42.89 5.78 10.84
N GLN A 472 43.30 4.55 10.53
CA GLN A 472 42.36 3.45 10.29
C GLN A 472 41.83 2.89 11.62
N PRO A 473 40.52 2.63 11.73
CA PRO A 473 39.96 2.03 12.93
C PRO A 473 40.53 0.62 13.18
N ILE A 474 40.95 0.36 14.43
CA ILE A 474 41.39 -0.97 14.88
C ILE A 474 40.20 -1.71 15.49
N ILE A 475 40.02 -2.97 15.09
CA ILE A 475 39.00 -3.87 15.60
C ILE A 475 39.68 -5.09 16.19
N VAL A 476 39.24 -5.50 17.38
CA VAL A 476 39.69 -6.74 18.02
C VAL A 476 38.55 -7.75 17.99
N GLN A 477 38.83 -8.96 17.52
CA GLN A 477 37.93 -10.10 17.64
C GLN A 477 38.25 -10.87 18.93
N SER A 478 37.28 -10.91 19.84
CA SER A 478 37.38 -11.63 21.11
C SER A 478 37.26 -13.15 20.93
N ALA A 479 37.66 -13.92 21.95
CA ALA A 479 37.49 -15.37 22.01
C ALA A 479 36.03 -15.82 21.79
N ASN A 480 35.07 -15.00 22.22
CA ASN A 480 33.63 -15.24 22.03
C ASN A 480 33.10 -14.81 20.64
N GLU A 481 33.98 -14.60 19.67
CA GLU A 481 33.65 -14.10 18.31
C GLU A 481 32.98 -12.72 18.28
N GLU A 482 33.10 -11.94 19.35
CA GLU A 482 32.61 -10.56 19.41
C GLU A 482 33.64 -9.59 18.84
N TYR A 483 33.17 -8.57 18.12
CA TYR A 483 34.02 -7.50 17.61
C TYR A 483 33.95 -6.26 18.53
N LYS A 484 35.12 -5.76 18.93
CA LYS A 484 35.27 -4.55 19.74
C LYS A 484 36.08 -3.51 18.98
N LEU A 485 35.60 -2.26 18.99
CA LEU A 485 36.31 -1.11 18.46
C LEU A 485 37.30 -0.63 19.52
N VAL A 486 38.56 -0.44 19.11
CA VAL A 486 39.60 0.11 19.98
C VAL A 486 39.63 1.62 19.82
N GLN A 487 39.53 2.33 20.94
CA GLN A 487 39.68 3.79 21.00
C GLN A 487 40.68 4.15 22.08
N ILE A 488 41.39 5.26 21.88
CA ILE A 488 42.25 5.85 22.91
C ILE A 488 41.35 6.62 23.87
N ASP A 489 41.47 6.36 25.18
CA ASP A 489 40.73 7.10 26.19
C ASP A 489 41.36 8.49 26.37
N LEU A 490 40.75 9.48 25.72
CA LEU A 490 41.17 10.89 25.78
C LEU A 490 40.90 11.52 27.16
N ASN A 491 40.09 10.89 28.01
CA ASN A 491 39.79 11.37 29.36
C ASN A 491 40.78 10.84 30.41
N SER A 492 41.62 9.87 30.04
CA SER A 492 42.75 9.48 30.87
C SER A 492 43.83 10.57 30.76
N HIS A 493 44.20 11.18 31.88
CA HIS A 493 45.39 12.02 31.99
C HIS A 493 46.56 11.09 32.35
N PRO A 494 47.34 10.58 31.38
CA PRO A 494 48.52 9.78 31.70
C PRO A 494 49.49 10.64 32.52
N LEU A 495 49.98 10.09 33.64
CA LEU A 495 51.14 10.64 34.34
C LEU A 495 52.38 10.49 33.42
N GLU A 496 53.40 11.34 33.58
CA GLU A 496 54.63 11.24 32.78
C GLU A 496 55.22 9.83 32.87
N GLY A 497 55.20 9.08 31.74
CA GLY A 497 55.69 7.71 31.65
C GLY A 497 54.62 6.62 31.62
N GLU A 498 53.33 6.93 31.75
CA GLU A 498 52.24 5.96 31.62
C GLU A 498 51.61 5.92 30.21
N ASP A 499 51.34 4.70 29.73
CA ASP A 499 50.60 4.48 28.49
C ASP A 499 49.17 5.02 28.60
N ARG A 500 48.68 5.66 27.52
CA ARG A 500 47.28 6.08 27.42
C ARG A 500 46.34 4.88 27.61
N ALA A 501 45.30 5.05 28.42
CA ALA A 501 44.33 3.99 28.66
C ALA A 501 43.59 3.64 27.36
N ILE A 502 43.43 2.35 27.08
CA ILE A 502 42.69 1.85 25.92
C ILE A 502 41.24 1.61 26.34
N LYS A 503 40.30 2.21 25.61
CA LYS A 503 38.87 1.93 25.74
C LYS A 503 38.44 1.00 24.61
N THR A 504 38.01 -0.22 24.94
CA THR A 504 37.39 -1.13 23.97
C THR A 504 35.87 -1.07 24.06
N THR A 505 35.21 -0.72 22.96
CA THR A 505 33.75 -0.62 22.90
C THR A 505 33.17 -1.75 22.06
N LEU A 506 32.21 -2.51 22.60
CA LEU A 506 31.52 -3.57 21.85
C LEU A 506 30.80 -2.99 20.62
N MET A 507 31.02 -3.58 19.45
CA MET A 507 30.37 -3.18 18.21
C MET A 507 29.08 -3.98 18.00
N PRO A 508 27.90 -3.33 17.89
CA PRO A 508 26.67 -4.03 17.54
C PRO A 508 26.77 -4.65 16.14
N ALA A 509 26.19 -5.85 15.99
CA ALA A 509 26.15 -6.58 14.72
C ALA A 509 24.96 -6.14 13.86
N ILE A 510 25.21 -5.65 12.66
CA ILE A 510 24.17 -5.23 11.70
C ILE A 510 24.24 -6.08 10.42
N ASP A 511 23.10 -6.57 9.95
CA ASP A 511 23.07 -7.32 8.68
C ASP A 511 23.35 -6.39 7.49
N SER A 512 24.05 -6.90 6.49
CA SER A 512 24.25 -6.29 5.18
C SER A 512 22.98 -5.75 4.49
N GLN A 513 21.81 -6.30 4.78
CA GLN A 513 20.53 -5.82 4.24
C GLN A 513 20.03 -4.56 4.93
N ALA A 514 20.55 -4.24 6.11
CA ALA A 514 20.06 -3.14 6.92
C ALA A 514 20.23 -1.77 6.25
N THR A 515 19.44 -0.82 6.73
CA THR A 515 19.54 0.60 6.38
C THR A 515 20.43 1.36 7.35
N LEU A 516 20.85 2.56 6.99
CA LEU A 516 21.57 3.44 7.91
C LEU A 516 20.75 3.79 9.16
N SER A 517 19.41 3.70 9.07
CA SER A 517 18.53 3.97 10.21
C SER A 517 18.72 2.92 11.31
N GLU A 518 18.79 1.64 10.93
CA GLU A 518 19.02 0.54 11.88
C GLU A 518 20.40 0.66 12.54
N ALA A 519 21.43 1.04 11.75
CA ALA A 519 22.76 1.31 12.29
C ALA A 519 22.80 2.53 13.22
N TYR A 520 22.07 3.60 12.89
CA TYR A 520 21.99 4.80 13.70
C TYR A 520 21.36 4.53 15.07
N PHE A 521 20.21 3.85 15.09
CA PHE A 521 19.52 3.53 16.34
C PHE A 521 20.31 2.55 17.21
N ALA A 522 21.10 1.65 16.62
CA ALA A 522 22.02 0.79 17.36
C ALA A 522 23.13 1.55 18.10
N LEU A 523 23.47 2.76 17.66
CA LEU A 523 24.50 3.62 18.26
C LEU A 523 23.93 4.86 18.97
N TYR A 524 22.61 5.05 18.94
CA TYR A 524 21.97 6.31 19.32
C TYR A 524 22.13 6.67 20.80
N GLU A 525 22.07 5.68 21.70
CA GLU A 525 22.20 5.92 23.14
C GLU A 525 23.59 6.44 23.52
N LYS A 526 24.63 5.82 22.95
CA LYS A 526 26.02 6.18 23.26
C LYS A 526 26.50 7.38 22.45
N ARG A 527 25.93 7.62 21.27
CA ARG A 527 26.35 8.66 20.31
C ARG A 527 27.84 8.59 19.94
N GLU A 528 28.43 7.41 20.07
CA GLU A 528 29.83 7.11 19.79
C GLU A 528 29.98 5.65 19.33
N GLY A 529 31.15 5.30 18.78
CA GLY A 529 31.47 3.95 18.36
C GLY A 529 31.07 3.61 16.92
N ALA A 530 31.02 2.31 16.63
CA ALA A 530 30.76 1.79 15.30
C ALA A 530 29.99 0.46 15.35
N VAL A 531 29.22 0.18 14.31
CA VAL A 531 28.63 -1.14 14.07
C VAL A 531 29.52 -1.94 13.12
N PHE A 532 29.55 -3.26 13.29
CA PHE A 532 30.15 -4.14 12.29
C PHE A 532 29.05 -4.73 11.42
N ILE A 533 29.35 -4.85 10.13
CA ILE A 533 28.42 -5.34 9.14
C ILE A 533 28.81 -6.77 8.79
N TYR A 534 27.82 -7.66 8.74
CA TYR A 534 28.00 -9.06 8.39
C TYR A 534 27.01 -9.51 7.32
N HIS A 535 27.28 -10.64 6.67
CA HIS A 535 26.34 -11.25 5.72
C HIS A 535 26.14 -12.72 6.03
N LYS A 536 24.90 -13.12 6.38
CA LYS A 536 24.49 -14.49 6.78
C LYS A 536 25.13 -15.04 8.07
N SER A 537 26.40 -14.74 8.33
CA SER A 537 27.13 -15.21 9.52
C SER A 537 27.80 -14.04 10.23
N LYS A 538 27.54 -13.91 11.54
CA LYS A 538 28.13 -12.89 12.40
C LYS A 538 29.64 -13.07 12.61
N LYS A 539 30.18 -14.26 12.27
CA LYS A 539 31.60 -14.61 12.43
C LYS A 539 32.55 -13.89 11.47
N LYS A 540 32.01 -13.27 10.42
CA LYS A 540 32.80 -12.63 9.38
C LYS A 540 32.34 -11.20 9.17
N ILE A 541 33.15 -10.27 9.64
CA ILE A 541 33.03 -8.86 9.33
C ILE A 541 33.29 -8.62 7.82
N ILE A 542 32.41 -7.86 7.17
CA ILE A 542 32.57 -7.42 5.78
C ILE A 542 32.85 -5.92 5.66
N GLY A 543 32.58 -5.17 6.72
CA GLY A 543 32.84 -3.74 6.83
C GLY A 543 32.36 -3.21 8.18
N LEU A 544 32.63 -1.94 8.44
CA LEU A 544 32.16 -1.24 9.64
C LEU A 544 31.47 0.07 9.25
N LEU A 545 30.71 0.63 10.18
CA LEU A 545 30.11 1.95 10.01
C LEU A 545 30.15 2.71 11.34
N ALA A 546 30.93 3.79 11.39
CA ALA A 546 31.07 4.65 12.56
C ALA A 546 29.90 5.64 12.71
N PHE A 547 29.58 6.00 13.95
CA PHE A 547 28.51 6.95 14.27
C PHE A 547 28.73 8.32 13.60
N ASP A 548 29.97 8.83 13.61
CA ASP A 548 30.30 10.14 13.02
C ASP A 548 30.01 10.19 11.53
N LYS A 549 30.19 9.07 10.82
CA LYS A 549 29.87 8.99 9.39
C LYS A 549 28.38 9.09 9.13
N ILE A 550 27.56 8.41 9.95
CA ILE A 550 26.10 8.50 9.88
C ILE A 550 25.65 9.93 10.19
N ARG A 551 26.24 10.55 11.22
CA ARG A 551 25.97 11.95 11.58
C ARG A 551 26.37 12.92 10.46
N LEU A 552 27.51 12.69 9.80
CA LEU A 552 27.99 13.51 8.70
C LEU A 552 27.07 13.42 7.47
N ILE A 553 26.48 12.24 7.22
CA ILE A 553 25.44 12.06 6.19
C ILE A 553 24.21 12.91 6.52
N LEU A 554 23.78 12.92 7.79
CA LEU A 554 22.65 13.75 8.24
C LEU A 554 22.93 15.26 8.13
N THR A 555 24.16 15.72 8.41
CA THR A 555 24.48 17.16 8.43
C THR A 555 24.83 17.73 7.06
N LYS A 556 25.49 16.96 6.17
CA LYS A 556 25.92 17.47 4.87
C LYS A 556 24.79 17.63 3.85
N GLY A 557 23.59 17.11 4.12
CA GLY A 557 22.41 17.30 3.23
C GLY A 557 22.55 16.71 1.82
N ASN A 558 23.64 16.00 1.50
CA ASN A 558 23.85 15.31 0.23
C ASN A 558 23.05 13.98 0.20
N ILE A 559 21.72 14.09 0.28
CA ILE A 559 20.74 12.98 0.26
C ILE A 559 19.60 13.28 -0.71
#